data_AF-A0A2W5URX2-F1
#
_entry.id   AF-A0A2W5URX2-F1
#
_cell.length_a   1.000
_cell.length_b   1.000
_cell.length_c   1.000
_cell.angle_alpha   90.00
_cell.angle_beta   90.00
_cell.angle_gamma   90.00
#
_symmetry.space_group_name_H-M   'P 1'
#
loop_
_entity.id
_entity.type
_entity.pdbx_description
1 polymer ?
#
loop_
_entity_poly.entity_id
_entity_poly.type
_entity_poly.pdbx_seq_one_letter_code
_entity_poly.pdbx_strand_id
1 'polypeptide(L)'
;MRSLLLSLMVVAAPALADVYESELLLKLCFAHPTYCPEGQADLIATDRVLKAPFGIRLEQGRTTTHDSTAVRLDEAFIVTDRRGIEYRVWVRDSRSHKVRVEAVPVKSQEALIGPTGNFVHGVMEIDGQPSKVDLGRLTLHPSGRYVMKSGSGNFSVRKMIVGFDGAIEHWGAGELSDDGKKLTFQFDRGGLHWTIHFDRDPDDVVPSSFAVR
;
A
#
# COMPACT_ATOMS: atom_id res chain seq x y z
N MET A 1 11.86 35.21 32.97
CA MET A 1 11.58 35.07 31.53
C MET A 1 11.55 33.58 31.21
N ARG A 2 10.37 33.01 30.90
CA ARG A 2 10.21 31.56 30.61
C ARG A 2 10.37 31.35 29.10
N SER A 3 11.33 30.51 28.73
CA SER A 3 11.62 30.14 27.34
C SER A 3 10.53 29.19 26.82
N LEU A 4 9.83 29.59 25.77
CA LEU A 4 8.87 28.75 25.03
C LEU A 4 9.65 27.89 24.04
N LEU A 5 9.82 26.61 24.35
CA LEU A 5 10.27 25.59 23.41
C LEU A 5 9.16 25.32 22.40
N LEU A 6 9.31 25.83 21.18
CA LEU A 6 8.51 25.42 20.02
C LEU A 6 8.95 24.00 19.63
N SER A 7 8.19 22.98 20.05
CA SER A 7 8.31 21.64 19.51
C SER A 7 7.70 21.61 18.10
N LEU A 8 8.55 21.61 17.08
CA LEU A 8 8.16 21.39 15.70
C LEU A 8 7.74 19.92 15.53
N MET A 9 6.44 19.65 15.50
CA MET A 9 5.93 18.33 15.14
C MET A 9 6.11 18.11 13.64
N VAL A 10 7.15 17.37 13.25
CA VAL A 10 7.28 16.82 11.90
C VAL A 10 6.29 15.67 11.80
N VAL A 11 5.10 15.94 11.27
CA VAL A 11 4.13 14.91 10.89
C VAL A 11 4.66 14.27 9.60
N ALA A 12 5.22 13.06 9.72
CA ALA A 12 5.54 12.25 8.56
C ALA A 12 4.23 11.86 7.86
N ALA A 13 4.00 12.41 6.66
CA ALA A 13 2.86 12.04 5.84
C ALA A 13 2.91 10.54 5.51
N PRO A 14 1.78 9.81 5.55
CA PRO A 14 1.74 8.43 5.12
C PRO A 14 2.14 8.34 3.65
N ALA A 15 3.01 7.40 3.30
CA ALA A 15 3.31 7.06 1.91
C ALA A 15 2.13 6.28 1.33
N LEU A 16 1.05 6.99 1.01
CA LEU A 16 -0.08 6.45 0.28
C LEU A 16 0.36 6.11 -1.15
N ALA A 17 -0.22 5.06 -1.73
CA ALA A 17 -0.05 4.79 -3.14
C ALA A 17 -0.73 5.91 -3.92
N ASP A 18 0.05 6.68 -4.67
CA ASP A 18 -0.50 7.72 -5.52
C ASP A 18 -1.16 7.04 -6.73
N VAL A 19 -2.43 7.34 -6.95
CA VAL A 19 -3.21 6.83 -8.09
C VAL A 19 -3.32 7.92 -9.14
N TYR A 20 -2.99 7.56 -10.36
CA TYR A 20 -2.96 8.45 -11.50
C TYR A 20 -3.80 7.91 -12.65
N GLU A 21 -4.61 8.74 -13.29
CA GLU A 21 -5.48 8.34 -14.39
C GLU A 21 -5.43 9.39 -15.51
N SER A 22 -5.38 8.92 -16.75
CA SER A 22 -5.50 9.74 -17.97
C SER A 22 -6.11 8.88 -19.08
N GLU A 23 -6.60 9.50 -20.17
CA GLU A 23 -7.25 8.77 -21.25
C GLU A 23 -6.25 7.92 -22.05
N LEU A 24 -5.32 8.52 -22.78
CA LEU A 24 -4.42 7.74 -23.67
C LEU A 24 -2.95 7.84 -23.28
N LEU A 25 -2.62 8.86 -22.50
CA LEU A 25 -1.26 9.22 -22.18
C LEU A 25 -1.21 9.81 -20.79
N LEU A 26 -0.49 9.13 -19.92
CA LEU A 26 -0.18 9.60 -18.59
C LEU A 26 1.29 10.00 -18.54
N LYS A 27 1.58 11.22 -18.07
CA LYS A 27 2.94 11.70 -17.81
C LYS A 27 3.06 12.02 -16.32
N LEU A 28 3.97 11.34 -15.64
CA LEU A 28 4.14 11.44 -14.19
C LEU A 28 5.50 12.00 -13.85
N CYS A 29 5.49 12.92 -12.89
CA CYS A 29 6.65 13.40 -12.18
C CYS A 29 6.44 13.06 -10.70
N PHE A 30 7.15 12.07 -10.17
CA PHE A 30 6.80 11.54 -8.84
C PHE A 30 7.02 12.56 -7.71
N ALA A 31 7.97 13.48 -7.89
CA ALA A 31 8.19 14.58 -6.94
C ALA A 31 7.12 15.67 -7.04
N HIS A 32 6.42 15.78 -8.17
CA HIS A 32 5.43 16.81 -8.48
C HIS A 32 4.22 16.22 -9.21
N PRO A 33 3.34 15.50 -8.49
CA PRO A 33 2.23 14.73 -9.08
C PRO A 33 1.27 15.57 -9.93
N THR A 34 1.14 16.86 -9.60
CA THR A 34 0.20 17.80 -10.21
C THR A 34 0.71 18.48 -11.47
N TYR A 35 2.02 18.48 -11.72
CA TYR A 35 2.60 19.16 -12.86
C TYR A 35 3.88 18.49 -13.32
N CYS A 36 3.90 18.10 -14.59
CA CYS A 36 5.04 17.46 -15.20
C CYS A 36 5.44 18.20 -16.49
N PRO A 37 6.52 19.01 -16.47
CA PRO A 37 6.95 19.76 -17.64
C PRO A 37 7.21 18.84 -18.84
N GLU A 38 7.13 19.41 -20.04
CA GLU A 38 7.40 18.65 -21.25
C GLU A 38 8.85 18.12 -21.26
N GLY A 39 9.02 16.85 -21.65
CA GLY A 39 10.31 16.16 -21.64
C GLY A 39 10.84 15.82 -20.24
N GLN A 40 10.09 16.09 -19.18
CA GLN A 40 10.52 15.92 -17.79
C GLN A 40 9.82 14.79 -17.04
N ALA A 41 9.01 13.98 -17.72
CA ALA A 41 8.34 12.85 -17.09
C ALA A 41 9.33 11.80 -16.58
N ASP A 42 9.17 11.42 -15.31
CA ASP A 42 9.83 10.27 -14.71
C ASP A 42 9.22 8.96 -15.25
N LEU A 43 7.90 8.98 -15.53
CA LEU A 43 7.18 7.89 -16.18
C LEU A 43 6.20 8.44 -17.22
N ILE A 44 6.19 7.81 -18.39
CA ILE A 44 5.19 8.00 -19.45
C ILE A 44 4.50 6.66 -19.65
N ALA A 45 3.18 6.62 -19.46
CA ALA A 45 2.39 5.41 -19.64
C ALA A 45 1.35 5.62 -20.74
N THR A 46 1.25 4.67 -21.66
CA THR A 46 0.18 4.55 -22.65
C THR A 46 -0.59 3.24 -22.42
N ASP A 47 -1.54 2.92 -23.30
CA ASP A 47 -2.27 1.65 -23.29
C ASP A 47 -1.35 0.42 -23.49
N ARG A 48 -0.17 0.61 -24.10
CA ARG A 48 0.73 -0.46 -24.54
C ARG A 48 2.15 -0.36 -24.01
N VAL A 49 2.61 0.84 -23.67
CA VAL A 49 4.02 1.09 -23.38
C VAL A 49 4.18 1.88 -22.08
N LEU A 50 5.11 1.44 -21.24
CA LEU A 50 5.68 2.23 -20.17
C LEU A 50 7.05 2.70 -20.61
N LYS A 51 7.31 4.01 -20.49
CA LYS A 51 8.61 4.62 -20.74
C LYS A 51 9.07 5.38 -19.50
N ALA A 52 10.22 5.03 -18.96
CA ALA A 52 10.87 5.71 -17.85
C ALA A 52 12.30 6.11 -18.25
N PRO A 53 12.56 7.40 -18.53
CA PRO A 53 13.87 7.87 -18.99
C PRO A 53 15.04 7.54 -18.06
N PHE A 54 14.77 7.38 -16.76
CA PHE A 54 15.78 7.13 -15.73
C PHE A 54 15.88 5.66 -15.30
N GLY A 55 15.07 4.78 -15.92
CA GLY A 55 15.14 3.33 -15.73
C GLY A 55 13.79 2.72 -15.37
N ILE A 56 13.48 1.59 -16.01
CA ILE A 56 12.33 0.74 -15.70
C ILE A 56 12.74 -0.73 -15.76
N ARG A 57 12.33 -1.49 -14.75
CA ARG A 57 12.54 -2.95 -14.70
C ARG A 57 11.34 -3.65 -14.12
N LEU A 58 11.12 -4.90 -14.51
CA LEU A 58 10.16 -5.75 -13.82
C LEU A 58 10.69 -6.08 -12.42
N GLU A 59 9.83 -6.04 -11.40
CA GLU A 59 10.25 -6.34 -10.02
C GLU A 59 10.77 -7.78 -9.86
N GLN A 60 10.11 -8.75 -10.50
CA GLN A 60 10.45 -10.18 -10.42
C GLN A 60 11.46 -10.64 -11.50
N GLY A 61 11.98 -9.73 -12.33
CA GLY A 61 12.85 -10.05 -13.48
C GLY A 61 14.31 -9.68 -13.28
N ARG A 62 15.24 -10.48 -13.85
CA ARG A 62 16.69 -10.24 -13.72
C ARG A 62 17.25 -9.10 -14.58
N THR A 63 16.51 -8.54 -15.55
CA THR A 63 17.01 -7.42 -16.34
C THR A 63 15.92 -6.80 -17.21
N THR A 64 15.86 -5.45 -17.24
CA THR A 64 15.74 -4.65 -18.47
C THR A 64 16.40 -3.31 -18.22
N THR A 65 17.53 -3.05 -18.90
CA THR A 65 18.18 -1.73 -19.04
C THR A 65 17.63 -1.03 -20.28
N HIS A 66 16.31 -1.01 -20.42
CA HIS A 66 15.64 -0.25 -21.46
C HIS A 66 14.84 0.86 -20.79
N ASP A 67 14.84 2.04 -21.39
CA ASP A 67 14.01 3.17 -20.96
C ASP A 67 12.51 2.91 -21.21
N SER A 68 12.15 1.75 -21.80
CA SER A 68 10.78 1.38 -22.13
C SER A 68 10.53 -0.12 -22.02
N THR A 69 9.27 -0.48 -21.77
CA THR A 69 8.78 -1.86 -21.72
C THR A 69 7.29 -1.90 -22.09
N ALA A 70 6.81 -3.07 -22.49
CA ALA A 70 5.39 -3.26 -22.74
C ALA A 70 4.59 -3.21 -21.42
N VAL A 71 3.41 -2.59 -21.45
CA VAL A 71 2.46 -2.61 -20.34
C VAL A 71 2.04 -4.05 -20.07
N ARG A 72 2.14 -4.45 -18.80
CA ARG A 72 1.60 -5.70 -18.28
C ARG A 72 0.71 -5.36 -17.10
N LEU A 73 -0.57 -5.70 -17.21
CA LEU A 73 -1.54 -5.36 -16.18
C LEU A 73 -1.22 -6.10 -14.89
N ASP A 74 -1.36 -5.40 -13.77
CA ASP A 74 -1.14 -5.89 -12.41
C ASP A 74 0.27 -6.43 -12.08
N GLU A 75 1.19 -6.42 -13.05
CA GLU A 75 2.62 -6.66 -12.81
C GLU A 75 3.29 -5.41 -12.24
N ALA A 76 4.18 -5.64 -11.26
CA ALA A 76 4.93 -4.57 -10.61
C ALA A 76 6.20 -4.23 -11.42
N PHE A 77 6.33 -2.97 -11.78
CA PHE A 77 7.53 -2.38 -12.35
C PHE A 77 8.23 -1.54 -11.30
N ILE A 78 9.56 -1.58 -11.27
CA ILE A 78 10.35 -0.59 -10.55
C ILE A 78 10.78 0.48 -11.55
N VAL A 79 10.40 1.72 -11.25
CA VAL A 79 10.68 2.91 -12.03
C VAL A 79 11.56 3.83 -11.20
N THR A 80 12.68 4.25 -11.77
CA THR A 80 13.57 5.20 -11.11
C THR A 80 13.19 6.61 -11.54
N ASP A 81 13.09 7.55 -10.60
CA ASP A 81 12.91 8.97 -10.90
C ASP A 81 14.25 9.65 -11.24
N ARG A 82 14.21 10.90 -11.68
CA ARG A 82 15.43 11.69 -11.95
C ARG A 82 16.39 11.86 -10.77
N ARG A 83 15.91 11.66 -9.54
CA ARG A 83 16.68 11.81 -8.29
C ARG A 83 17.30 10.49 -7.85
N GLY A 84 17.07 9.40 -8.59
CA GLY A 84 17.51 8.06 -8.22
C GLY A 84 16.64 7.39 -7.15
N ILE A 85 15.43 7.90 -6.92
CA ILE A 85 14.43 7.27 -6.03
C ILE A 85 13.66 6.25 -6.87
N GLU A 86 13.67 5.01 -6.42
CA GLU A 86 12.88 3.95 -7.04
C GLU A 86 11.43 4.01 -6.55
N TYR A 87 10.49 3.78 -7.46
CA TYR A 87 9.06 3.65 -7.24
C TYR A 87 8.59 2.30 -7.77
N ARG A 88 7.77 1.58 -7.00
CA ARG A 88 7.01 0.44 -7.49
C ARG A 88 5.75 0.96 -8.16
N VAL A 89 5.52 0.53 -9.39
CA VAL A 89 4.49 1.03 -10.29
C VAL A 89 3.66 -0.14 -10.82
N TRP A 90 2.34 -0.01 -10.81
CA TRP A 90 1.42 -0.94 -11.46
C TRP A 90 0.56 -0.22 -12.48
N VAL A 91 0.32 -0.87 -13.62
CA VAL A 91 -0.76 -0.46 -14.53
C VAL A 91 -1.99 -1.29 -14.20
N ARG A 92 -3.04 -0.63 -13.71
CA ARG A 92 -4.28 -1.26 -13.25
C ARG A 92 -5.33 -1.36 -14.33
N ASP A 93 -5.32 -0.38 -15.23
CA ASP A 93 -6.17 -0.38 -16.40
C ASP A 93 -5.39 0.23 -17.56
N SER A 94 -5.55 -0.39 -18.72
CA SER A 94 -5.04 0.10 -20.01
C SER A 94 -6.07 -0.09 -21.13
N ARG A 95 -7.32 -0.45 -20.77
CA ARG A 95 -8.41 -0.70 -21.72
C ARG A 95 -9.25 0.56 -21.90
N SER A 96 -10.03 0.60 -22.98
CA SER A 96 -11.11 1.59 -23.17
C SER A 96 -10.66 3.06 -23.15
N HIS A 97 -9.50 3.37 -23.74
CA HIS A 97 -8.94 4.73 -23.76
C HIS A 97 -8.71 5.31 -22.37
N LYS A 98 -8.26 4.48 -21.43
CA LYS A 98 -7.80 4.91 -20.10
C LYS A 98 -6.53 4.20 -19.73
N VAL A 99 -5.64 4.91 -19.06
CA VAL A 99 -4.43 4.40 -18.43
C VAL A 99 -4.46 4.79 -16.97
N ARG A 100 -4.57 3.78 -16.09
CA ARG A 100 -4.53 3.96 -14.64
C ARG A 100 -3.26 3.37 -14.07
N VAL A 101 -2.47 4.22 -13.41
CA VAL A 101 -1.19 3.85 -12.80
C VAL A 101 -1.25 4.07 -11.29
N GLU A 102 -0.78 3.09 -10.53
CA GLU A 102 -0.51 3.24 -9.09
C GLU A 102 1.00 3.27 -8.88
N ALA A 103 1.51 4.18 -8.04
CA ALA A 103 2.94 4.26 -7.74
C ALA A 103 3.23 4.46 -6.24
N VAL A 104 4.27 3.79 -5.73
CA VAL A 104 4.71 3.84 -4.33
C VAL A 104 6.24 3.92 -4.25
N PRO A 105 6.85 4.79 -3.43
CA PRO A 105 8.31 4.80 -3.27
C PRO A 105 8.86 3.48 -2.69
N VAL A 106 9.88 2.89 -3.32
CA VAL A 106 10.53 1.64 -2.86
C VAL A 106 11.26 1.84 -1.53
N LYS A 107 11.93 2.98 -1.33
CA LYS A 107 12.60 3.30 -0.06
C LYS A 107 11.63 3.59 1.09
N SER A 108 10.34 3.78 0.82
CA SER A 108 9.32 3.77 1.89
C SER A 108 9.05 2.35 2.43
N GLN A 109 9.71 1.34 1.87
CA GLN A 109 9.81 -0.02 2.39
C GLN A 109 11.21 -0.28 2.97
N GLU A 110 11.70 0.54 3.90
CA GLU A 110 12.59 -0.01 4.93
C GLU A 110 11.81 -1.15 5.59
N ALA A 111 12.02 -2.35 5.05
CA ALA A 111 11.44 -3.62 5.41
C ALA A 111 9.98 -3.54 5.89
N LEU A 112 9.01 -3.74 5.00
CA LEU A 112 7.75 -4.37 5.41
C LEU A 112 8.07 -5.81 5.86
N ILE A 113 8.79 -5.96 6.98
CA ILE A 113 8.56 -7.04 7.93
C ILE A 113 7.22 -6.68 8.57
N GLY A 114 6.17 -6.82 7.77
CA GLY A 114 4.80 -6.46 8.11
C GLY A 114 3.91 -7.70 8.06
N PRO A 115 2.65 -7.59 8.48
CA PRO A 115 1.72 -8.71 8.57
C PRO A 115 1.25 -9.22 7.20
N THR A 116 2.11 -9.37 6.21
CA THR A 116 1.71 -9.82 4.88
C THR A 116 1.24 -11.27 4.95
N GLY A 117 0.05 -11.57 4.46
CA GLY A 117 -0.52 -12.90 4.58
C GLY A 117 -2.04 -12.87 4.68
N ASN A 118 -2.61 -14.04 4.92
CA ASN A 118 -4.04 -14.22 5.09
C ASN A 118 -4.38 -14.19 6.58
N PHE A 119 -5.41 -13.43 6.91
CA PHE A 119 -6.04 -13.44 8.22
C PHE A 119 -7.51 -13.79 8.07
N VAL A 120 -7.97 -14.71 8.91
CA VAL A 120 -9.36 -15.13 8.99
C VAL A 120 -10.01 -14.34 10.11
N HIS A 121 -11.21 -13.81 9.85
CA HIS A 121 -12.00 -13.17 10.87
C HIS A 121 -12.28 -14.15 12.02
N GLY A 122 -11.86 -13.78 13.23
CA GLY A 122 -12.06 -14.56 14.43
C GLY A 122 -13.37 -14.14 15.10
N VAL A 123 -13.28 -13.10 15.94
CA VAL A 123 -14.40 -12.57 16.72
C VAL A 123 -14.55 -11.08 16.48
N MET A 124 -15.80 -10.65 16.42
CA MET A 124 -16.20 -9.26 16.47
C MET A 124 -17.02 -9.06 17.74
N GLU A 125 -16.71 -8.04 18.54
CA GLU A 125 -17.43 -7.70 19.76
C GLU A 125 -18.00 -6.29 19.69
N ILE A 126 -19.17 -6.10 20.31
CA ILE A 126 -19.84 -4.82 20.48
C ILE A 126 -20.10 -4.66 21.98
N ASP A 127 -19.48 -3.66 22.60
CA ASP A 127 -19.45 -3.46 24.05
C ASP A 127 -19.02 -4.73 24.82
N GLY A 128 -18.04 -5.45 24.25
CA GLY A 128 -17.50 -6.71 24.81
C GLY A 128 -18.43 -7.92 24.64
N GLN A 129 -19.55 -7.81 23.92
CA GLN A 129 -20.42 -8.93 23.60
C GLN A 129 -20.12 -9.46 22.19
N PRO A 130 -19.93 -10.78 22.00
CA PRO A 130 -19.62 -11.34 20.70
C PRO A 130 -20.79 -11.20 19.71
N SER A 131 -20.47 -10.78 18.50
CA SER A 131 -21.35 -10.66 17.35
C SER A 131 -21.27 -11.90 16.47
N LYS A 132 -22.38 -12.24 15.78
CA LYS A 132 -22.45 -13.33 14.79
C LYS A 132 -22.04 -12.90 13.37
N VAL A 133 -21.59 -11.66 13.20
CA VAL A 133 -21.19 -11.14 11.90
C VAL A 133 -19.88 -11.80 11.48
N ASP A 134 -19.84 -12.32 10.24
CA ASP A 134 -18.61 -12.81 9.62
C ASP A 134 -18.12 -11.81 8.57
N LEU A 135 -16.93 -11.25 8.82
CA LEU A 135 -16.26 -10.30 7.94
C LEU A 135 -15.43 -11.00 6.84
N GLY A 136 -15.24 -12.32 6.96
CA GLY A 136 -14.49 -13.13 6.01
C GLY A 136 -12.98 -13.02 6.18
N ARG A 137 -12.25 -13.23 5.08
CA ARG A 137 -10.79 -13.21 5.06
C ARG A 137 -10.26 -11.82 4.71
N LEU A 138 -9.26 -11.36 5.44
CA LEU A 138 -8.43 -10.20 5.14
C LEU A 138 -7.07 -10.67 4.63
N THR A 139 -6.72 -10.34 3.39
CA THR A 139 -5.42 -10.65 2.80
C THR A 139 -4.58 -9.39 2.72
N LEU A 140 -3.40 -9.40 3.31
CA LEU A 140 -2.42 -8.31 3.28
C LEU A 140 -1.27 -8.66 2.33
N HIS A 141 -1.17 -7.95 1.23
CA HIS A 141 -0.15 -8.21 0.20
C HIS A 141 1.17 -7.49 0.50
N PRO A 142 2.33 -8.07 0.14
CA PRO A 142 3.64 -7.41 0.23
C PRO A 142 3.75 -6.05 -0.48
N SER A 143 2.85 -5.79 -1.43
CA SER A 143 2.73 -4.50 -2.11
C SER A 143 2.22 -3.37 -1.21
N GLY A 144 1.75 -3.65 0.01
CA GLY A 144 1.01 -2.70 0.84
C GLY A 144 -0.47 -2.60 0.48
N ARG A 145 -1.03 -3.57 -0.26
CA ARG A 145 -2.48 -3.64 -0.57
C ARG A 145 -3.17 -4.63 0.32
N TYR A 146 -4.43 -4.38 0.66
CA TYR A 146 -5.28 -5.38 1.31
C TYR A 146 -6.50 -5.71 0.46
N VAL A 147 -7.03 -6.92 0.64
CA VAL A 147 -8.28 -7.39 0.05
C VAL A 147 -9.11 -8.07 1.13
N MET A 148 -10.42 -7.82 1.11
CA MET A 148 -11.39 -8.47 1.97
C MET A 148 -12.74 -8.56 1.26
N LYS A 149 -13.69 -9.33 1.81
CA LYS A 149 -15.04 -9.48 1.28
C LYS A 149 -15.75 -8.14 1.00
N SER A 150 -15.54 -7.14 1.86
CA SER A 150 -16.17 -5.81 1.75
C SER A 150 -15.48 -4.86 0.76
N GLY A 151 -14.28 -5.21 0.26
CA GLY A 151 -13.55 -4.37 -0.69
C GLY A 151 -12.04 -4.51 -0.59
N SER A 152 -11.32 -3.53 -1.11
CA SER A 152 -9.85 -3.49 -1.10
C SER A 152 -9.35 -2.06 -0.90
N GLY A 153 -8.08 -1.95 -0.54
CA GLY A 153 -7.39 -0.67 -0.37
C GLY A 153 -5.90 -0.90 -0.13
N ASN A 154 -5.26 0.07 0.50
CA ASN A 154 -3.88 0.02 0.93
C ASN A 154 -3.78 -0.05 2.45
N PHE A 155 -2.67 -0.61 2.91
CA PHE A 155 -2.28 -0.59 4.30
C PHE A 155 -0.84 -0.13 4.44
N SER A 156 -0.53 0.44 5.59
CA SER A 156 0.81 0.82 5.99
C SER A 156 1.09 0.30 7.39
N VAL A 157 2.34 0.03 7.71
CA VAL A 157 2.75 -0.50 9.01
C VAL A 157 3.74 0.45 9.63
N ARG A 158 3.51 0.82 10.89
CA ARG A 158 4.47 1.56 11.70
C ARG A 158 4.55 0.93 13.08
N LYS A 159 5.68 0.29 13.37
CA LYS A 159 5.85 -0.60 14.53
C LYS A 159 4.83 -1.75 14.45
N MET A 160 3.93 -1.85 15.42
CA MET A 160 2.85 -2.84 15.49
C MET A 160 1.50 -2.27 15.08
N ILE A 161 1.44 -1.03 14.59
CA ILE A 161 0.20 -0.38 14.17
C ILE A 161 0.08 -0.45 12.65
N VAL A 162 -1.05 -0.95 12.18
CA VAL A 162 -1.41 -1.13 10.78
C VAL A 162 -2.52 -0.14 10.42
N GLY A 163 -2.19 0.88 9.64
CA GLY A 163 -3.17 1.83 9.11
C GLY A 163 -3.77 1.32 7.81
N PHE A 164 -5.06 1.57 7.59
CA PHE A 164 -5.80 1.16 6.39
C PHE A 164 -6.52 2.35 5.76
N ASP A 165 -6.64 2.34 4.43
CA ASP A 165 -7.49 3.27 3.68
C ASP A 165 -8.70 2.54 3.04
N GLY A 166 -9.61 3.28 2.39
CA GLY A 166 -10.65 2.70 1.55
C GLY A 166 -11.75 1.97 2.31
N ALA A 167 -12.01 0.71 1.97
CA ALA A 167 -13.19 -0.04 2.42
C ALA A 167 -13.30 -0.18 3.96
N ILE A 168 -12.17 -0.20 4.68
CA ILE A 168 -12.14 -0.34 6.15
C ILE A 168 -11.46 0.83 6.88
N GLU A 169 -11.24 1.96 6.21
CA GLU A 169 -10.65 3.15 6.83
C GLU A 169 -11.39 3.57 8.11
N HIS A 170 -12.72 3.41 8.11
CA HIS A 170 -13.59 3.78 9.22
C HIS A 170 -13.47 2.86 10.46
N TRP A 171 -12.71 1.76 10.39
CA TRP A 171 -12.35 0.96 11.57
C TRP A 171 -11.13 1.55 12.32
N GLY A 172 -10.45 2.52 11.72
CA GLY A 172 -9.22 3.08 12.25
C GLY A 172 -8.03 2.14 12.06
N ALA A 173 -7.01 2.34 12.89
CA ALA A 173 -5.79 1.53 12.82
C ALA A 173 -5.99 0.19 13.53
N GLY A 174 -5.44 -0.87 12.93
CA GLY A 174 -5.31 -2.17 13.58
C GLY A 174 -4.00 -2.27 14.36
N GLU A 175 -4.00 -3.04 15.44
CA GLU A 175 -2.82 -3.42 16.21
C GLU A 175 -2.46 -4.88 15.93
N LEU A 176 -1.23 -5.11 15.51
CA LEU A 176 -0.67 -6.42 15.27
C LEU A 176 -0.02 -6.94 16.56
N SER A 177 -0.26 -8.20 16.92
CA SER A 177 0.43 -8.85 18.03
C SER A 177 1.92 -9.03 17.75
N ASP A 178 2.75 -9.09 18.80
CA ASP A 178 4.22 -9.25 18.69
C ASP A 178 4.65 -10.47 17.88
N ASP A 179 3.86 -11.54 17.89
CA ASP A 179 4.11 -12.76 17.11
C ASP A 179 3.57 -12.68 15.66
N GLY A 180 2.93 -11.57 15.31
CA GLY A 180 2.34 -11.32 13.99
C GLY A 180 1.17 -12.24 13.65
N LYS A 181 0.56 -12.89 14.64
CA LYS A 181 -0.54 -13.85 14.42
C LYS A 181 -1.92 -13.25 14.58
N LYS A 182 -2.06 -12.11 15.26
CA LYS A 182 -3.36 -11.50 15.54
C LYS A 182 -3.34 -10.04 15.16
N LEU A 183 -4.35 -9.62 14.40
CA LEU A 183 -4.61 -8.23 14.07
C LEU A 183 -5.93 -7.81 14.74
N THR A 184 -5.89 -6.74 15.52
CA THR A 184 -7.02 -6.26 16.32
C THR A 184 -7.38 -4.83 15.99
N PHE A 185 -8.64 -4.56 15.75
CA PHE A 185 -9.16 -3.20 15.57
C PHE A 185 -10.02 -2.84 16.78
N GLN A 186 -9.85 -1.62 17.29
CA GLN A 186 -10.65 -1.08 18.38
C GLN A 186 -11.06 0.35 18.06
N PHE A 187 -12.37 0.62 18.08
CA PHE A 187 -12.90 1.94 17.75
C PHE A 187 -14.30 2.15 18.33
N ASP A 188 -14.66 3.41 18.55
CA ASP A 188 -16.01 3.79 18.98
C ASP A 188 -16.84 4.28 17.79
N ARG A 189 -18.06 3.74 17.65
CA ARG A 189 -18.98 4.16 16.58
C ARG A 189 -20.43 4.04 17.04
N GLY A 190 -21.18 5.13 16.89
CA GLY A 190 -22.59 5.18 17.25
C GLY A 190 -22.86 5.04 18.75
N GLY A 191 -21.88 5.43 19.59
CA GLY A 191 -21.96 5.27 21.05
C GLY A 191 -21.66 3.87 21.58
N LEU A 192 -21.22 2.96 20.71
CA LEU A 192 -20.82 1.59 21.04
C LEU A 192 -19.32 1.43 20.81
N HIS A 193 -18.67 0.61 21.64
CA HIS A 193 -17.28 0.20 21.49
C HIS A 193 -17.21 -1.07 20.64
N TRP A 194 -16.38 -1.06 19.59
CA TRP A 194 -16.24 -2.18 18.66
C TRP A 194 -14.83 -2.76 18.77
N THR A 195 -14.74 -4.09 18.88
CA THR A 195 -13.50 -4.83 18.78
C THR A 195 -13.60 -5.82 17.63
N ILE A 196 -12.62 -5.87 16.73
CA ILE A 196 -12.58 -6.85 15.64
C ILE A 196 -11.24 -7.57 15.68
N HIS A 197 -11.27 -8.89 15.69
CA HIS A 197 -10.09 -9.74 15.68
C HIS A 197 -9.98 -10.52 14.37
N PHE A 198 -8.76 -10.53 13.85
CA PHE A 198 -8.34 -11.32 12.72
C PHE A 198 -7.16 -12.18 13.15
N ASP A 199 -7.30 -13.49 13.02
CA ASP A 199 -6.24 -14.45 13.33
C ASP A 199 -5.57 -14.86 12.02
N ARG A 200 -4.25 -14.98 12.02
CA ARG A 200 -3.50 -15.40 10.85
C ARG A 200 -3.92 -16.81 10.46
N ASP A 201 -4.19 -17.00 9.18
CA ASP A 201 -4.59 -18.28 8.61
C ASP A 201 -3.45 -19.29 8.88
N PRO A 202 -3.69 -20.40 9.61
CA PRO A 202 -2.64 -21.34 9.98
C PRO A 202 -2.02 -22.05 8.77
N ASP A 203 -2.73 -22.09 7.64
CA ASP A 203 -2.27 -22.67 6.38
C ASP A 203 -1.46 -21.67 5.54
N ASP A 204 -1.33 -20.42 5.99
CA ASP A 204 -0.55 -19.40 5.30
C ASP A 204 0.94 -19.72 5.43
N VAL A 205 1.57 -20.08 4.32
CA VAL A 205 3.02 -20.35 4.27
C VAL A 205 3.76 -19.02 4.32
N VAL A 206 4.02 -18.57 5.55
CA VAL A 206 4.82 -17.37 5.79
C VAL A 206 6.28 -17.68 5.39
N PRO A 207 6.90 -16.95 4.44
CA PRO A 207 8.32 -17.12 4.14
C PRO A 207 9.12 -16.91 5.41
N SER A 208 10.01 -17.82 5.79
CA SER A 208 10.67 -17.94 7.10
C SER A 208 11.59 -16.77 7.54
N SER A 209 11.50 -15.60 6.91
CA SER A 209 12.28 -14.39 7.22
C SER A 209 11.77 -13.58 8.43
N PHE A 210 10.84 -14.10 9.24
CA PHE A 210 10.18 -13.36 10.35
C PHE A 210 10.82 -13.54 11.74
N ALA A 211 11.99 -14.16 11.84
CA ALA A 211 12.72 -14.16 13.11
C ALA A 211 13.35 -12.78 13.34
N VAL A 212 12.59 -11.88 13.96
CA VAL A 212 13.13 -10.67 14.58
C VAL A 212 14.14 -11.12 15.64
N ARG A 213 15.41 -10.73 15.46
CA ARG A 213 16.42 -10.74 16.53
C ARG A 213 16.45 -9.39 17.21
#